data_AF-U6RQA1-F1
#
_entry.id   AF-U6RQA1-F1
#
_cell.length_a   1.000
_cell.length_b   1.000
_cell.length_c   1.000
_cell.angle_alpha   90.00
_cell.angle_beta   90.00
_cell.angle_gamma   90.00
#
_symmetry.space_group_name_H-M   'P 1'
#
loop_
_entity.id
_entity.type
_entity.pdbx_description
1 polymer ?
#
loop_
_entity_poly.entity_id
_entity_poly.type
_entity_poly.pdbx_seq_one_letter_code
_entity_poly.pdbx_strand_id
1 'polypeptide(L)'
;MMENDDKLISQFMHANKHEIEDNGFSRRVIRQLPEHAKWMSDVLTTVCTVLCCILFYVFDGFNFLFGVIVEVITSQSYNLMSNTNFISLAIATVVVIIIGVQRVASFR
;
A
#
# COMPACT_ATOMS: atom_id res chain seq x y z
N MET A 1 12.58 6.87 -56.62
CA MET A 1 11.16 6.66 -56.99
C MET A 1 10.24 6.47 -55.78
N MET A 2 10.70 6.07 -54.59
CA MET A 2 9.87 5.93 -53.37
C MET A 2 9.40 7.25 -52.74
N GLU A 3 10.23 8.30 -52.78
CA GLU A 3 9.99 9.56 -52.05
C GLU A 3 8.71 10.30 -52.49
N ASN A 4 8.30 10.12 -53.74
CA ASN A 4 7.12 10.81 -54.28
C ASN A 4 5.82 10.15 -53.80
N ASP A 5 5.82 8.84 -53.57
CA ASP A 5 4.65 8.09 -53.09
C ASP A 5 4.40 8.37 -51.61
N ASP A 6 5.45 8.46 -50.79
CA ASP A 6 5.36 8.87 -49.39
C ASP A 6 4.80 10.30 -49.25
N LYS A 7 5.17 11.18 -50.18
CA LYS A 7 4.69 12.55 -50.24
C LYS A 7 3.21 12.62 -50.68
N LEU A 8 2.79 11.73 -51.58
CA LEU A 8 1.40 11.62 -51.99
C LEU A 8 0.53 11.09 -50.84
N ILE A 9 0.99 10.02 -50.19
CA ILE A 9 0.28 9.38 -49.07
C ILE A 9 0.15 10.34 -47.89
N SER A 10 1.22 11.07 -47.54
CA SER A 10 1.16 12.08 -46.47
C SER A 10 0.20 13.24 -46.79
N GLN A 11 0.14 13.70 -48.04
CA GLN A 11 -0.84 14.70 -48.46
C GLN A 11 -2.29 14.17 -48.41
N PHE A 12 -2.52 12.92 -48.84
CA PHE A 12 -3.85 12.29 -48.75
C PHE A 12 -4.30 12.10 -47.29
N MET A 13 -3.40 11.65 -46.42
CA MET A 13 -3.65 11.52 -44.99
C MET A 13 -3.93 12.88 -44.36
N HIS A 14 -3.18 13.92 -44.72
CA HIS A 14 -3.37 15.26 -44.16
C HIS A 14 -4.63 15.95 -44.69
N ALA A 15 -5.03 15.70 -45.94
CA ALA A 15 -6.24 16.26 -46.55
C ALA A 15 -7.53 15.59 -46.06
N ASN A 16 -7.46 14.30 -45.66
CA ASN A 16 -8.61 13.54 -45.15
C ASN A 16 -8.52 13.20 -43.66
N LYS A 17 -7.59 13.80 -42.90
CA LYS A 17 -7.55 13.73 -41.44
C LYS A 17 -8.73 14.53 -40.89
N HIS A 18 -9.91 13.95 -40.98
CA HIS A 18 -11.04 14.36 -40.17
C HIS A 18 -10.58 14.16 -38.73
N GLU A 19 -10.30 15.26 -38.05
CA GLU A 19 -10.09 15.26 -36.62
C GLU A 19 -11.42 14.85 -36.01
N ILE A 20 -11.60 13.54 -35.83
CA ILE A 20 -12.74 13.01 -35.10
C ILE A 20 -12.58 13.58 -33.71
N GLU A 21 -13.37 14.60 -33.37
CA GLU A 21 -13.45 15.10 -32.01
C GLU A 21 -13.68 13.88 -31.12
N ASP A 22 -12.82 13.71 -30.12
CA ASP A 22 -13.01 12.65 -29.13
C ASP A 22 -14.25 13.03 -28.31
N ASN A 23 -15.42 12.67 -28.87
CA ASN A 23 -16.76 12.92 -28.38
C ASN A 23 -17.03 12.09 -27.11
N GLY A 24 -16.06 12.04 -26.20
CA GLY A 24 -16.00 11.11 -25.07
C GLY A 24 -15.84 9.65 -25.49
N PHE A 25 -15.30 9.34 -26.68
CA PHE A 25 -15.04 7.96 -27.09
C PHE A 25 -13.97 7.32 -26.20
N SER A 26 -12.83 7.98 -26.02
CA SER A 26 -11.78 7.47 -25.11
C SER A 26 -12.32 7.35 -23.69
N ARG A 27 -13.13 8.33 -23.25
CA ARG A 27 -13.78 8.30 -21.93
C ARG A 27 -14.79 7.15 -21.79
N ARG A 28 -15.58 6.86 -22.83
CA ARG A 28 -16.52 5.72 -22.86
C ARG A 28 -15.78 4.39 -22.89
N VAL A 29 -14.70 4.27 -23.66
CA VAL A 29 -13.88 3.04 -23.76
C VAL A 29 -13.15 2.76 -22.45
N ILE A 30 -12.58 3.79 -21.80
CA ILE A 30 -11.92 3.64 -20.50
C ILE A 30 -12.94 3.29 -19.39
N ARG A 31 -14.16 3.85 -19.46
CA ARG A 31 -15.24 3.53 -18.49
C ARG A 31 -15.93 2.19 -18.77
N GLN A 32 -15.76 1.65 -19.99
CA GLN A 32 -16.19 0.30 -20.36
C GLN A 32 -15.19 -0.77 -19.93
N LEU A 33 -14.07 -0.43 -19.28
CA LEU A 33 -13.36 -1.43 -18.47
C LEU A 33 -14.36 -1.94 -17.43
N PRO A 34 -14.75 -3.22 -17.51
CA PRO A 34 -15.98 -3.71 -16.93
C PRO A 34 -15.95 -3.49 -15.41
N GLU A 35 -16.82 -2.63 -14.89
CA GLU A 35 -17.05 -2.45 -13.45
C GLU A 35 -17.29 -3.80 -12.75
N HIS A 36 -17.78 -4.78 -13.50
CA HIS A 36 -17.92 -6.18 -13.08
C HIS A 36 -16.60 -6.84 -12.65
N ALA A 37 -15.48 -6.58 -13.33
CA ALA A 37 -14.18 -7.15 -12.95
C ALA A 37 -13.68 -6.55 -11.64
N LYS A 38 -13.95 -5.25 -11.42
CA LYS A 38 -13.62 -4.56 -10.18
C LYS A 38 -14.41 -5.11 -9.00
N TRP A 39 -15.71 -5.32 -9.17
CA TRP A 39 -16.55 -5.93 -8.12
C TRP A 39 -16.11 -7.35 -7.76
N MET A 40 -15.74 -8.18 -8.74
CA MET A 40 -15.22 -9.53 -8.47
C MET A 40 -13.90 -9.50 -7.71
N SER A 41 -12.99 -8.58 -8.05
CA SER A 41 -11.74 -8.40 -7.33
C SER A 41 -11.98 -7.91 -5.89
N ASP A 42 -12.90 -6.98 -5.70
CA ASP A 42 -13.23 -6.43 -4.37
C ASP A 42 -13.89 -7.49 -3.49
N VAL A 43 -14.80 -8.30 -4.05
CA VAL A 43 -15.43 -9.42 -3.34
C VAL A 43 -14.39 -10.48 -2.97
N LEU A 44 -13.51 -10.86 -3.91
CA LEU A 44 -12.45 -11.84 -3.64
C LEU A 44 -11.48 -11.35 -2.57
N THR A 45 -11.09 -10.07 -2.63
CA THR A 45 -10.22 -9.44 -1.64
C THR A 45 -10.87 -9.41 -0.26
N THR A 46 -12.17 -9.10 -0.21
CA THR A 46 -12.95 -9.11 1.04
C THR A 46 -13.02 -10.51 1.64
N VAL A 47 -13.34 -11.52 0.83
CA VAL A 47 -13.40 -12.92 1.25
C VAL A 47 -12.03 -13.41 1.74
N CYS A 48 -10.96 -13.09 1.00
CA CYS A 48 -9.59 -13.42 1.38
C CYS A 48 -9.19 -12.77 2.71
N THR A 49 -9.55 -11.50 2.91
CA THR A 49 -9.28 -10.78 4.17
C THR A 49 -9.99 -11.44 5.34
N VAL A 50 -11.28 -11.77 5.20
CA VAL A 50 -12.05 -12.46 6.24
C VAL A 50 -11.45 -13.83 6.54
N LEU A 51 -11.08 -14.60 5.51
CA LEU A 51 -10.43 -15.90 5.67
C LEU A 51 -9.10 -15.78 6.43
N CYS A 52 -8.27 -14.79 6.07
CA CYS A 52 -7.02 -14.50 6.77
C CYS A 52 -7.26 -14.14 8.24
N CYS A 53 -8.29 -13.34 8.56
CA CYS A 53 -8.64 -13.03 9.95
C CYS A 53 -9.07 -14.27 10.73
N ILE A 54 -9.89 -15.14 10.14
CA ILE A 54 -10.33 -16.39 10.78
C ILE A 54 -9.13 -17.31 11.02
N LEU A 55 -8.28 -17.50 10.02
CA LEU A 55 -7.06 -18.30 10.17
C LEU A 55 -6.16 -17.70 11.25
N PHE A 56 -5.96 -16.38 11.26
CA PHE A 56 -5.16 -15.71 12.28
C PHE A 56 -5.69 -15.93 13.71
N TYR A 57 -7.02 -15.97 13.88
CA TYR A 57 -7.64 -16.27 15.17
C TYR A 57 -7.47 -17.75 15.57
N VAL A 58 -7.72 -18.69 14.63
CA VAL A 58 -7.60 -20.15 14.89
C VAL A 58 -6.16 -20.56 15.19
N PHE A 59 -5.20 -19.97 14.49
CA PHE A 59 -3.76 -20.20 14.72
C PHE A 59 -3.20 -19.44 15.92
N ASP A 60 -4.06 -18.77 16.69
CA ASP A 60 -3.68 -18.01 17.86
C ASP A 60 -2.55 -17.01 17.56
N GLY A 61 -2.68 -16.32 16.43
CA GLY A 61 -1.63 -15.45 15.87
C GLY A 61 -1.19 -14.34 16.83
N PHE A 62 -2.08 -13.94 17.75
CA PHE A 62 -1.72 -13.03 18.84
C PHE A 62 -0.72 -13.68 19.81
N ASN A 63 -0.95 -14.90 20.29
CA ASN A 63 0.00 -15.59 21.16
C ASN A 63 1.35 -15.80 20.46
N PHE A 64 1.36 -16.10 19.17
CA PHE A 64 2.60 -16.18 18.38
C PHE A 64 3.32 -14.82 18.29
N LEU A 65 2.60 -13.75 17.95
CA LEU A 65 3.19 -12.40 17.88
C LEU A 65 3.74 -11.94 19.23
N PHE A 66 2.98 -12.14 20.32
CA PHE A 66 3.46 -11.83 21.66
C PHE A 66 4.67 -12.68 22.03
N GLY A 67 4.68 -13.97 21.69
CA GLY A 67 5.82 -14.85 21.87
C GLY A 67 7.07 -14.33 21.17
N VAL A 68 6.96 -13.97 19.89
CA VAL A 68 8.06 -13.40 19.10
C VAL A 68 8.50 -12.04 19.64
N ILE A 69 7.57 -11.17 20.03
CA ILE A 69 7.91 -9.85 20.62
C ILE A 69 8.67 -10.04 21.92
N VAL A 70 8.20 -10.92 22.81
CA VAL A 70 8.86 -11.21 24.07
C VAL A 70 10.22 -11.84 23.81
N GLU A 71 10.33 -12.79 22.90
CA GLU A 71 11.60 -13.43 22.52
C GLU A 71 12.60 -12.42 21.92
N VAL A 72 12.14 -11.49 21.09
CA VAL A 72 12.98 -10.40 20.56
C VAL A 72 13.41 -9.47 21.69
N ILE A 73 12.51 -9.07 22.57
CA ILE A 73 12.87 -8.23 23.73
C ILE A 73 13.86 -8.95 24.63
N THR A 74 13.64 -10.23 24.94
CA THR A 74 14.51 -11.04 25.79
C THR A 74 15.86 -11.29 25.15
N SER A 75 15.93 -11.60 23.85
CA SER A 75 17.19 -11.77 23.12
C SER A 75 17.99 -10.47 23.01
N GLN A 76 17.31 -9.33 22.84
CA GLN A 76 17.96 -8.01 22.90
C GLN A 76 18.34 -7.62 24.34
N SER A 77 17.60 -8.10 25.35
CA SER A 77 17.91 -7.85 26.77
C SER A 77 19.21 -8.51 27.20
N TYR A 78 19.59 -9.68 26.66
CA TYR A 78 20.90 -10.28 26.96
C TYR A 78 22.07 -9.37 26.52
N ASN A 79 21.92 -8.65 25.41
CA ASN A 79 22.92 -7.68 24.93
C ASN A 79 22.82 -6.33 25.66
N LEU A 80 21.62 -5.89 26.02
CA LEU A 80 21.40 -4.63 26.75
C LEU A 80 21.78 -4.73 28.24
N MET A 81 21.53 -5.87 28.90
CA MET A 81 21.70 -6.04 30.34
C MET A 81 23.18 -6.13 30.75
N SER A 82 24.07 -6.53 29.83
CA SER A 82 25.52 -6.44 30.04
C SER A 82 26.06 -4.99 30.00
N ASN A 83 25.29 -4.01 29.51
CA ASN A 83 25.78 -2.66 29.23
C ASN A 83 24.88 -1.51 29.73
N THR A 84 23.70 -1.79 30.29
CA THR A 84 22.76 -0.73 30.69
C THR A 84 22.96 -0.32 32.15
N ASN A 85 23.61 0.82 32.33
CA ASN A 85 23.54 1.57 33.57
C ASN A 85 22.08 1.98 33.83
N PHE A 86 21.56 1.70 35.03
CA PHE A 86 20.19 2.05 35.48
C PHE A 86 19.78 3.50 35.13
N ILE A 87 20.74 4.43 35.08
CA ILE A 87 20.55 5.83 34.70
C ILE A 87 20.04 5.97 33.26
N SER A 88 20.62 5.23 32.30
CA SER A 88 20.20 5.30 30.89
C SER A 88 18.79 4.74 30.70
N LEU A 89 18.44 3.66 31.41
CA LEU A 89 17.10 3.08 31.39
C LEU A 89 16.06 4.01 32.01
N ALA A 90 16.39 4.66 33.13
CA ALA A 90 15.52 5.64 33.76
C ALA A 90 15.24 6.84 32.83
N ILE A 91 16.26 7.36 32.15
CA ILE A 91 16.11 8.46 31.20
C ILE A 91 15.23 8.06 30.01
N ALA A 92 15.48 6.88 29.41
CA ALA A 92 14.67 6.38 28.30
C ALA A 92 13.19 6.24 28.69
N THR A 93 12.92 5.74 29.90
CA THR A 93 11.55 5.59 30.42
C THR A 93 10.85 6.93 30.61
N VAL A 94 11.53 7.93 31.18
CA VAL A 94 11.00 9.29 31.35
C VAL A 94 10.68 9.93 30.00
N VAL A 95 11.56 9.78 29.01
CA VAL A 95 11.35 10.33 27.66
C VAL A 95 10.11 9.71 27.00
N VAL A 96 9.93 8.40 27.10
CA VAL A 96 8.75 7.71 26.54
C VAL A 96 7.45 8.19 27.20
N ILE A 97 7.46 8.40 28.52
CA ILE A 97 6.29 8.94 29.25
C ILE A 97 5.95 10.35 28.76
N ILE A 98 6.96 11.22 28.61
CA ILE A 98 6.75 12.59 28.13
C ILE A 98 6.17 12.58 26.70
N ILE A 99 6.73 11.77 25.80
CA ILE A 99 6.23 11.65 24.42
C ILE A 99 4.80 11.09 24.40
N GLY A 100 4.50 10.09 25.24
CA GLY A 100 3.16 9.54 25.37
C GLY A 100 2.14 10.56 25.84
N VAL A 101 2.48 11.33 26.88
CA VAL A 101 1.63 12.41 27.40
C VAL A 101 1.45 13.51 26.36
N GLN A 102 2.51 13.92 25.66
CA GLN A 102 2.42 14.91 24.58
C GLN A 102 1.55 14.42 23.41
N ARG A 103 1.67 13.14 23.02
CA ARG A 103 0.84 12.54 21.98
C ARG A 103 -0.63 12.51 22.36
N VAL A 104 -0.95 12.14 23.60
CA VAL A 104 -2.34 12.11 24.11
C VAL A 104 -2.91 13.52 24.25
N ALA A 105 -2.12 14.48 24.75
CA ALA A 105 -2.54 15.87 24.92
C ALA A 105 -2.71 16.60 23.58
N SER A 106 -1.90 16.28 22.56
CA SER A 106 -2.00 16.85 21.21
C SER A 106 -3.09 16.19 20.35
N PHE A 107 -3.62 15.04 20.77
CA PHE A 107 -4.73 14.36 20.08
C PHE A 107 -6.12 14.84 20.58
N ARG A 108 -6.15 15.67 21.63
CA ARG A 108 -7.34 16.35 22.14
C ARG A 108 -7.45 17.75 21.54
#